data_AF-W4RTX5-F1
#
_entry.id   AF-W4RTX5-F1
#
_cell.length_a   1.000
_cell.length_b   1.000
_cell.length_c   1.000
_cell.angle_alpha   90.00
_cell.angle_beta   90.00
_cell.angle_gamma   90.00
#
_symmetry.space_group_name_H-M   'P 1'
#
loop_
_entity.id
_entity.type
_entity.pdbx_description
1 polymer ?
#
loop_
_entity_poly.entity_id
_entity_poly.type
_entity_poly.pdbx_seq_one_letter_code
_entity_poly.pdbx_strand_id
1 'polypeptide(L)'
;MINGSTVGNLAMILAAINEDDLVLVQRNSHKSIMNAIKLAKAKPVFISPDFNGEYGVAAGLSIEGVKSAIRQYPFAKVLILTYPNYYGLTYDLKSIIDLAHEHGIPVLVDEAHGVHFIAGDFFPASAVELGADIVVQSAHKTLPAMTMGAFLHYQTNRVSLSKIRFYLQALQSSSPSYPLMASLDLARLYLGTYSKDDLSYLKDEIEEFKKRLQQLTKIRVLQHDDPLKLTIQSSGAWSGFELQSRLESKGIFTELADPYNVLLILPLLKHGMKHRLQEAAEKIAKVVSDMPEGKNKRESKVVHKSISTLELSYKEMVLQQTEYVLLGDSAGRVCAEQIIPYPPGIPLCLPGEVVTKDDIETILFLNEKEAKIQGGEYLHAGKIKVFKSWRL
;
A
#
# COMPACT_ATOMS: atom_id res chain seq x y z
N MET A 1 18.41 7.10 1.36
CA MET A 1 18.46 6.18 0.18
C MET A 1 17.91 6.91 -1.03
N ILE A 2 18.49 6.70 -2.21
CA ILE A 2 18.16 7.48 -3.42
C ILE A 2 17.46 6.68 -4.55
N ASN A 3 17.13 5.41 -4.33
CA ASN A 3 16.46 4.54 -5.30
C ASN A 3 15.03 4.15 -4.85
N GLY A 4 14.40 5.03 -4.05
CA GLY A 4 13.07 4.85 -3.49
C GLY A 4 12.98 3.75 -2.42
N SER A 5 11.80 3.65 -1.80
CA SER A 5 11.50 2.56 -0.85
C SER A 5 11.49 1.19 -1.49
N THR A 6 11.41 1.09 -2.82
CA THR A 6 11.55 -0.19 -3.52
C THR A 6 12.88 -0.87 -3.19
N VAL A 7 14.00 -0.15 -3.28
CA VAL A 7 15.32 -0.68 -2.90
C VAL A 7 15.43 -0.90 -1.39
N GLY A 8 14.81 -0.03 -0.59
CA GLY A 8 14.73 -0.22 0.87
C GLY A 8 14.09 -1.56 1.23
N ASN A 9 12.92 -1.85 0.66
CA ASN A 9 12.18 -3.09 0.90
C ASN A 9 12.96 -4.32 0.43
N LEU A 10 13.57 -4.24 -0.76
CA LEU A 10 14.42 -5.31 -1.29
C LEU A 10 15.58 -5.61 -0.33
N ALA A 11 16.32 -4.59 0.10
CA ALA A 11 17.46 -4.76 1.00
C ALA A 11 17.04 -5.26 2.39
N MET A 12 15.96 -4.70 2.95
CA MET A 12 15.37 -5.09 4.22
C MET A 12 15.01 -6.59 4.24
N ILE A 13 14.31 -7.06 3.20
CA ILE A 13 13.85 -8.46 3.13
C ILE A 13 15.00 -9.40 2.81
N LEU A 14 15.80 -9.12 1.78
CA LEU A 14 16.91 -9.99 1.36
C LEU A 14 17.97 -10.16 2.46
N ALA A 15 18.12 -9.18 3.35
CA ALA A 15 19.01 -9.29 4.50
C ALA A 15 18.45 -10.18 5.63
N ALA A 16 17.13 -10.29 5.74
CA ALA A 16 16.45 -11.00 6.82
C ALA A 16 16.19 -12.49 6.50
N ILE A 17 16.13 -12.86 5.22
CA ILE A 17 15.71 -14.20 4.79
C ILE A 17 16.70 -14.81 3.79
N ASN A 18 16.65 -16.13 3.66
CA ASN A 18 17.40 -16.90 2.68
C ASN A 18 16.45 -17.72 1.80
N GLU A 19 17.03 -18.47 0.87
CA GLU A 19 16.29 -19.41 0.03
C GLU A 19 15.54 -20.44 0.88
N ASP A 20 14.31 -20.77 0.47
CA ASP A 20 13.37 -21.68 1.14
C ASP A 20 12.88 -21.30 2.55
N ASP A 21 13.34 -20.17 3.11
CA ASP A 21 12.82 -19.67 4.37
C ASP A 21 11.32 -19.38 4.26
N LEU A 22 10.55 -19.77 5.29
CA LEU A 22 9.13 -19.46 5.39
C LEU A 22 8.95 -18.05 5.97
N VAL A 23 8.10 -17.24 5.33
CA VAL A 23 7.91 -15.83 5.71
C VAL A 23 6.42 -15.50 5.82
N LEU A 24 6.02 -14.80 6.89
CA LEU A 24 4.66 -14.29 7.03
C LEU A 24 4.59 -12.91 6.36
N VAL A 25 3.58 -12.69 5.54
CA VAL A 25 3.47 -11.48 4.71
C VAL A 25 2.05 -10.97 4.72
N GLN A 26 1.85 -9.70 5.03
CA GLN A 26 0.58 -9.05 4.82
C GLN A 26 0.22 -9.09 3.31
N ARG A 27 -0.93 -9.69 2.97
CA ARG A 27 -1.33 -9.97 1.57
C ARG A 27 -1.34 -8.73 0.70
N ASN A 28 -1.85 -7.61 1.21
CA ASN A 28 -1.95 -6.35 0.49
C ASN A 28 -0.65 -5.52 0.49
N SER A 29 0.51 -6.16 0.54
CA SER A 29 1.81 -5.51 0.46
C SER A 29 2.14 -5.04 -0.96
N HIS A 30 2.95 -3.98 -1.07
CA HIS A 30 3.40 -3.44 -2.35
C HIS A 30 4.23 -4.47 -3.16
N LYS A 31 4.19 -4.38 -4.49
CA LYS A 31 4.91 -5.30 -5.39
C LYS A 31 6.42 -5.45 -5.10
N SER A 32 7.07 -4.45 -4.52
CA SER A 32 8.49 -4.55 -4.14
C SER A 32 8.74 -5.60 -3.05
N ILE A 33 7.80 -5.78 -2.12
CA ILE A 33 7.84 -6.82 -1.09
C ILE A 33 7.77 -8.20 -1.76
N MET A 34 6.80 -8.38 -2.67
CA MET A 34 6.63 -9.63 -3.41
C MET A 34 7.85 -9.95 -4.27
N ASN A 35 8.43 -8.94 -4.92
CA ASN A 35 9.66 -9.08 -5.71
C ASN A 35 10.85 -9.51 -4.84
N ALA A 36 11.00 -8.96 -3.63
CA ALA A 36 12.07 -9.35 -2.72
C ALA A 36 11.97 -10.82 -2.29
N ILE A 37 10.76 -11.27 -1.94
CA ILE A 37 10.48 -12.66 -1.57
C ILE A 37 10.76 -13.59 -2.75
N LYS A 38 10.34 -13.20 -3.97
CA LYS A 38 10.63 -13.95 -5.19
C LYS A 38 12.13 -14.04 -5.48
N LEU A 39 12.88 -12.94 -5.33
CA LEU A 39 14.33 -12.91 -5.52
C LEU A 39 15.06 -13.80 -4.51
N ALA A 40 14.59 -13.81 -3.26
CA ALA A 40 15.08 -14.73 -2.24
C ALA A 40 14.68 -16.19 -2.50
N LYS A 41 13.66 -16.43 -3.36
CA LYS A 41 12.96 -17.73 -3.51
C LYS A 41 12.48 -18.27 -2.15
N ALA A 42 11.99 -17.37 -1.30
CA ALA A 42 11.38 -17.73 -0.03
C ALA A 42 9.97 -18.28 -0.24
N LYS A 43 9.41 -18.90 0.81
CA LYS A 43 8.06 -19.49 0.83
C LYS A 43 7.10 -18.56 1.58
N PRO A 44 6.33 -17.71 0.89
CA PRO A 44 5.42 -16.79 1.56
C PRO A 44 4.16 -17.48 2.06
N VAL A 45 3.77 -17.10 3.26
CA VAL A 45 2.44 -17.31 3.83
C VAL A 45 1.77 -15.94 3.92
N PHE A 46 0.72 -15.74 3.13
CA PHE A 46 -0.01 -14.49 3.07
C PHE A 46 -1.09 -14.47 4.15
N ILE A 47 -1.13 -13.37 4.90
CA ILE A 47 -2.19 -13.08 5.88
C ILE A 47 -3.06 -11.99 5.27
N SER A 48 -4.35 -12.29 5.09
CA SER A 48 -5.29 -11.32 4.54
C SER A 48 -5.65 -10.26 5.57
N PRO A 49 -5.64 -8.96 5.20
CA PRO A 49 -6.13 -7.90 6.07
C PRO A 49 -7.64 -7.98 6.25
N ASP A 50 -8.13 -7.39 7.33
CA ASP A 50 -9.55 -7.17 7.53
C ASP A 50 -10.08 -6.17 6.49
N PHE A 51 -11.37 -6.26 6.17
CA PHE A 51 -12.00 -5.35 5.23
C PHE A 51 -12.76 -4.25 5.96
N ASN A 52 -12.53 -3.00 5.57
CA ASN A 52 -13.33 -1.90 6.08
C ASN A 52 -14.51 -1.63 5.13
N GLY A 53 -15.72 -1.97 5.57
CA GLY A 53 -16.96 -1.82 4.77
C GLY A 53 -17.33 -0.37 4.44
N GLU A 54 -16.95 0.59 5.29
CA GLU A 54 -17.19 2.02 5.05
C GLU A 54 -16.31 2.54 3.92
N TYR A 55 -15.07 2.09 3.85
CA TYR A 55 -14.13 2.47 2.80
C TYR A 55 -14.30 1.62 1.56
N GLY A 56 -14.72 0.36 1.71
CA GLY A 56 -14.72 -0.62 0.62
C GLY A 56 -13.31 -1.11 0.28
N VAL A 57 -12.37 -1.07 1.23
CA VAL A 57 -10.94 -1.35 1.00
C VAL A 57 -10.36 -2.22 2.11
N ALA A 58 -9.24 -2.86 1.81
CA ALA A 58 -8.44 -3.57 2.80
C ALA A 58 -7.89 -2.61 3.88
N ALA A 59 -8.17 -2.92 5.14
CA ALA A 59 -7.62 -2.25 6.30
C ALA A 59 -6.26 -2.86 6.69
N GLY A 60 -5.99 -2.95 7.99
CA GLY A 60 -4.84 -3.64 8.57
C GLY A 60 -5.06 -5.12 8.84
N LEU A 61 -4.04 -5.78 9.36
CA LEU A 61 -4.18 -7.13 9.90
C LEU A 61 -4.84 -7.08 11.28
N SER A 62 -5.70 -8.06 11.58
CA SER A 62 -6.14 -8.33 12.95
C SER A 62 -5.09 -9.11 13.73
N ILE A 63 -5.02 -8.84 15.04
CA ILE A 63 -4.15 -9.59 15.96
C ILE A 63 -4.44 -11.09 15.92
N GLU A 64 -5.72 -11.48 15.80
CA GLU A 64 -6.13 -12.89 15.71
C GLU A 64 -5.70 -13.54 14.40
N GLY A 65 -5.71 -12.80 13.28
CA GLY A 65 -5.16 -13.24 12.01
C GLY A 65 -3.67 -13.57 12.11
N VAL A 66 -2.88 -12.66 12.71
CA VAL A 66 -1.44 -12.87 12.95
C VAL A 66 -1.20 -14.03 13.91
N LYS A 67 -1.94 -14.10 15.01
CA LYS A 67 -1.84 -15.19 16.00
C LYS A 67 -2.15 -16.54 15.38
N SER A 68 -3.14 -16.62 14.50
CA SER A 68 -3.46 -17.83 13.75
C SER A 68 -2.33 -18.24 12.82
N ALA A 69 -1.74 -17.28 12.09
CA ALA A 69 -0.62 -17.53 11.21
C ALA A 69 0.63 -18.02 11.96
N ILE A 70 0.99 -17.39 13.08
CA ILE A 70 2.12 -17.82 13.91
C ILE A 70 1.89 -19.24 14.47
N ARG A 71 0.68 -19.57 14.92
CA ARG A 71 0.35 -20.94 15.38
C ARG A 71 0.51 -21.99 14.28
N GLN A 72 0.07 -21.68 13.06
CA GLN A 72 0.17 -22.61 11.91
C GLN A 72 1.59 -22.71 11.37
N TYR A 73 2.37 -21.63 11.48
CA TYR A 73 3.72 -21.51 10.93
C TYR A 73 4.71 -20.98 11.98
N PRO A 74 4.96 -21.74 13.06
CA PRO A 74 5.75 -21.27 14.21
C PRO A 74 7.23 -21.04 13.89
N PHE A 75 7.72 -21.56 12.75
CA PHE A 75 9.11 -21.41 12.30
C PHE A 75 9.31 -20.31 11.26
N ALA A 76 8.31 -19.43 11.07
CA ALA A 76 8.44 -18.30 10.18
C ALA A 76 9.65 -17.43 10.57
N LYS A 77 10.47 -17.06 9.58
CA LYS A 77 11.69 -16.28 9.82
C LYS A 77 11.44 -14.81 10.08
N VAL A 78 10.32 -14.30 9.58
CA VAL A 78 10.02 -12.88 9.61
C VAL A 78 8.53 -12.64 9.38
N LEU A 79 8.02 -11.56 9.96
CA LEU A 79 6.70 -10.98 9.67
C LEU A 79 6.88 -9.67 8.90
N ILE A 80 6.30 -9.58 7.71
CA ILE A 80 6.41 -8.41 6.83
C ILE A 80 5.04 -7.71 6.73
N LEU A 81 5.00 -6.44 7.09
CA LEU A 81 3.78 -5.65 7.23
C LEU A 81 3.83 -4.36 6.41
N THR A 82 2.66 -3.82 6.09
CA THR A 82 2.50 -2.47 5.51
C THR A 82 1.73 -1.61 6.51
N TYR A 83 2.25 -0.43 6.86
CA TYR A 83 1.66 0.46 7.85
C TYR A 83 2.03 1.92 7.57
N PRO A 84 1.09 2.88 7.49
CA PRO A 84 -0.36 2.69 7.38
C PRO A 84 -0.72 2.04 6.04
N ASN A 85 -2.00 1.73 5.81
CA ASN A 85 -2.46 1.40 4.46
C ASN A 85 -2.45 2.65 3.55
N TYR A 86 -2.66 2.45 2.24
CA TYR A 86 -2.64 3.54 1.25
C TYR A 86 -3.62 4.68 1.54
N TYR A 87 -4.75 4.36 2.17
CA TYR A 87 -5.82 5.30 2.48
C TYR A 87 -5.58 6.07 3.77
N GLY A 88 -4.55 5.73 4.56
CA GLY A 88 -4.29 6.40 5.85
C GLY A 88 -4.93 5.73 7.05
N LEU A 89 -5.39 4.49 6.90
CA LEU A 89 -5.88 3.69 8.01
C LEU A 89 -4.72 2.96 8.68
N THR A 90 -4.72 2.99 9.99
CA THR A 90 -3.81 2.28 10.87
C THR A 90 -4.51 1.08 11.50
N TYR A 91 -3.75 0.30 12.26
CA TYR A 91 -4.23 -0.83 13.04
C TYR A 91 -3.32 -1.00 14.25
N ASP A 92 -3.67 -1.90 15.16
CA ASP A 92 -2.89 -2.17 16.37
C ASP A 92 -1.57 -2.90 16.06
N LEU A 93 -0.65 -2.15 15.45
CA LEU A 93 0.66 -2.63 15.05
C LEU A 93 1.51 -2.95 16.28
N LYS A 94 1.32 -2.24 17.40
CA LYS A 94 2.10 -2.48 18.63
C LYS A 94 1.87 -3.90 19.16
N SER A 95 0.61 -4.28 19.35
CA SER A 95 0.29 -5.63 19.82
C SER A 95 0.76 -6.72 18.85
N ILE A 96 0.73 -6.46 17.54
CA ILE A 96 1.26 -7.38 16.52
C ILE A 96 2.78 -7.52 16.63
N ILE A 97 3.51 -6.41 16.82
CA ILE A 97 4.97 -6.43 17.02
C ILE A 97 5.32 -7.22 18.27
N ASP A 98 4.65 -6.94 19.39
CA ASP A 98 4.90 -7.61 20.67
C ASP A 98 4.65 -9.12 20.55
N LEU A 99 3.53 -9.52 19.94
CA LEU A 99 3.22 -10.92 19.68
C LEU A 99 4.28 -11.63 18.82
N ALA A 100 4.77 -10.98 17.76
CA ALA A 100 5.81 -11.55 16.90
C ALA A 100 7.13 -11.70 17.67
N HIS A 101 7.51 -10.69 18.46
CA HIS A 101 8.72 -10.70 19.28
C HIS A 101 8.70 -11.74 20.38
N GLU A 102 7.54 -12.00 21.00
CA GLU A 102 7.34 -13.11 21.95
C GLU A 102 7.69 -14.48 21.33
N HIS A 103 7.50 -14.63 20.02
CA HIS A 103 7.83 -15.84 19.26
C HIS A 103 9.21 -15.78 18.60
N GLY A 104 10.00 -14.74 18.89
CA GLY A 104 11.33 -14.54 18.31
C GLY A 104 11.33 -14.15 16.83
N ILE A 105 10.18 -13.75 16.28
CA ILE A 105 10.02 -13.38 14.87
C ILE A 105 10.28 -11.88 14.71
N PRO A 106 11.29 -11.45 13.94
CA PRO A 106 11.49 -10.04 13.63
C PRO A 106 10.35 -9.50 12.75
N VAL A 107 10.05 -8.21 12.90
CA VAL A 107 9.00 -7.50 12.18
C VAL A 107 9.60 -6.45 11.24
N LEU A 108 9.33 -6.58 9.95
CA LEU A 108 9.77 -5.66 8.91
C LEU A 108 8.57 -4.88 8.39
N VAL A 109 8.67 -3.55 8.35
CA VAL A 109 7.53 -2.69 8.01
C VAL A 109 7.86 -1.80 6.80
N ASP A 110 7.00 -1.89 5.78
CA ASP A 110 6.91 -0.88 4.74
C ASP A 110 6.00 0.27 5.24
N GLU A 111 6.64 1.35 5.69
CA GLU A 111 6.01 2.61 6.11
C GLU A 111 6.18 3.69 5.05
N ALA A 112 6.03 3.33 3.77
CA ALA A 112 6.19 4.28 2.68
C ALA A 112 5.32 5.54 2.84
N HIS A 113 4.12 5.43 3.43
CA HIS A 113 3.18 6.55 3.58
C HIS A 113 3.22 7.23 4.96
N GLY A 114 3.92 6.67 5.96
CA GLY A 114 3.91 7.17 7.35
C GLY A 114 5.12 8.01 7.77
N VAL A 115 5.97 8.45 6.83
CA VAL A 115 7.22 9.18 7.17
C VAL A 115 7.00 10.48 7.97
N HIS A 116 5.83 11.10 7.85
CA HIS A 116 5.48 12.34 8.54
C HIS A 116 4.89 12.11 9.95
N PHE A 117 4.69 10.86 10.38
CA PHE A 117 4.06 10.52 11.67
C PHE A 117 4.81 11.07 12.88
N ILE A 118 6.12 11.30 12.75
CA ILE A 118 6.94 11.91 13.80
C ILE A 118 6.74 13.43 13.96
N ALA A 119 5.81 14.05 13.21
CA ALA A 119 5.52 15.49 13.28
C ALA A 119 4.61 15.89 14.46
N GLY A 120 4.36 14.98 15.41
CA GLY A 120 3.68 15.22 16.68
C GLY A 120 2.35 14.48 16.83
N ASP A 121 1.74 14.59 18.02
CA ASP A 121 0.60 13.75 18.47
C ASP A 121 -0.71 13.92 17.67
N PHE A 122 -0.74 14.78 16.65
CA PHE A 122 -1.85 14.83 15.69
C PHE A 122 -1.83 13.66 14.71
N PHE A 123 -0.67 13.02 14.56
CA PHE A 123 -0.46 11.87 13.69
C PHE A 123 -0.44 10.56 14.49
N PRO A 124 -0.70 9.42 13.85
CA PRO A 124 -0.44 8.12 14.45
C PRO A 124 1.03 7.93 14.83
N ALA A 125 1.33 7.00 15.73
CA ALA A 125 2.70 6.63 16.04
C ALA A 125 3.36 5.93 14.83
N SER A 126 4.63 6.23 14.57
CA SER A 126 5.38 5.56 13.51
C SER A 126 5.72 4.11 13.86
N ALA A 127 5.88 3.26 12.86
CA ALA A 127 6.34 1.88 13.05
C ALA A 127 7.71 1.80 13.75
N VAL A 128 8.53 2.85 13.60
CA VAL A 128 9.79 3.00 14.34
C VAL A 128 9.52 3.14 15.83
N GLU A 129 8.66 4.08 16.24
CA GLU A 129 8.30 4.29 17.65
C GLU A 129 7.60 3.08 18.28
N LEU A 130 6.83 2.34 17.47
CA LEU A 130 6.12 1.14 17.91
C LEU A 130 7.04 -0.09 18.09
N GLY A 131 8.29 -0.02 17.63
CA GLY A 131 9.32 -1.03 17.89
C GLY A 131 9.56 -2.06 16.79
N ALA A 132 9.16 -1.78 15.54
CA ALA A 132 9.44 -2.69 14.42
C ALA A 132 10.94 -2.81 14.10
N ASP A 133 11.48 -4.00 13.87
CA ASP A 133 12.92 -4.23 13.74
C ASP A 133 13.61 -3.41 12.63
N ILE A 134 12.97 -3.32 11.46
CA ILE A 134 13.45 -2.52 10.31
C ILE A 134 12.24 -1.88 9.64
N VAL A 135 12.35 -0.58 9.35
CA VAL A 135 11.26 0.21 8.77
C VAL A 135 11.75 0.97 7.55
N VAL A 136 10.99 0.92 6.46
CA VAL A 136 11.30 1.65 5.22
C VAL A 136 10.26 2.74 4.98
N GLN A 137 10.70 3.96 4.76
CA GLN A 137 9.83 5.14 4.59
C GLN A 137 10.12 5.86 3.27
N SER A 138 9.08 6.29 2.55
CA SER A 138 9.23 7.09 1.32
C SER A 138 9.13 8.58 1.64
N ALA A 139 10.26 9.24 1.85
CA ALA A 139 10.32 10.68 2.11
C ALA A 139 9.57 11.46 1.02
N HIS A 140 9.79 11.14 -0.25
CA HIS A 140 9.21 11.86 -1.39
C HIS A 140 7.69 11.75 -1.53
N LYS A 141 7.00 10.93 -0.72
CA LYS A 141 5.54 10.81 -0.78
C LYS A 141 4.83 11.87 0.07
N THR A 142 5.35 12.16 1.27
CA THR A 142 4.68 13.05 2.23
C THR A 142 5.60 14.09 2.87
N LEU A 143 6.89 14.13 2.49
CA LEU A 143 7.83 15.19 2.85
C LEU A 143 8.31 15.97 1.62
N PRO A 144 8.85 17.19 1.80
CA PRO A 144 9.48 17.96 0.72
C PRO A 144 10.84 17.33 0.30
N ALA A 145 10.80 16.12 -0.25
CA ALA A 145 11.94 15.40 -0.80
C ALA A 145 11.72 15.11 -2.29
N MET A 146 12.79 15.07 -3.07
CA MET A 146 12.71 14.71 -4.48
C MET A 146 12.32 13.24 -4.65
N THR A 147 11.58 12.92 -5.71
CA THR A 147 11.19 11.55 -6.07
C THR A 147 12.40 10.61 -6.01
N MET A 148 12.18 9.37 -5.52
CA MET A 148 13.20 8.37 -5.17
C MET A 148 13.89 8.59 -3.81
N GLY A 149 13.65 9.69 -3.10
CA GLY A 149 14.11 9.87 -1.72
C GLY A 149 13.39 8.94 -0.74
N ALA A 150 14.14 8.13 0.02
CA ALA A 150 13.61 7.22 1.04
C ALA A 150 14.56 7.04 2.24
N PHE A 151 14.01 6.66 3.40
CA PHE A 151 14.74 6.30 4.60
C PHE A 151 14.59 4.80 4.92
N LEU A 152 15.61 4.22 5.53
CA LEU A 152 15.57 2.89 6.12
C LEU A 152 16.08 3.03 7.55
N HIS A 153 15.24 2.64 8.50
CA HIS A 153 15.51 2.66 9.93
C HIS A 153 15.79 1.24 10.40
N TYR A 154 16.75 1.10 11.29
CA TYR A 154 17.23 -0.20 11.76
C TYR A 154 17.37 -0.13 13.29
N GLN A 155 16.64 -0.99 14.00
CA GLN A 155 16.58 -0.96 15.47
C GLN A 155 16.60 -2.36 16.11
N THR A 156 17.32 -3.31 15.50
CA THR A 156 17.34 -4.71 15.95
C THR A 156 18.75 -5.31 16.00
N ASN A 157 18.86 -6.42 16.73
CA ASN A 157 19.98 -7.37 16.63
C ASN A 157 19.57 -8.73 16.04
N ARG A 158 18.29 -8.91 15.65
CA ARG A 158 17.75 -10.15 15.08
C ARG A 158 18.10 -10.34 13.61
N VAL A 159 18.31 -9.24 12.89
CA VAL A 159 18.74 -9.20 11.50
C VAL A 159 20.18 -8.69 11.46
N SER A 160 21.00 -9.17 10.52
CA SER A 160 22.40 -8.76 10.44
C SER A 160 22.55 -7.39 9.77
N LEU A 161 23.12 -6.41 10.48
CA LEU A 161 23.45 -5.10 9.92
C LEU A 161 24.44 -5.20 8.74
N SER A 162 25.36 -6.17 8.74
CA SER A 162 26.30 -6.36 7.63
C SER A 162 25.59 -6.84 6.36
N LYS A 163 24.57 -7.72 6.49
CA LYS A 163 23.71 -8.12 5.37
C LYS A 163 22.91 -6.93 4.82
N ILE A 164 22.36 -6.07 5.69
CA ILE A 164 21.65 -4.86 5.27
C ILE A 164 22.58 -3.95 4.45
N ARG A 165 23.79 -3.68 4.96
CA ARG A 165 24.80 -2.86 4.25
C ARG A 165 25.17 -3.46 2.90
N PHE A 166 25.38 -4.78 2.84
CA PHE A 166 25.67 -5.50 1.61
C PHE A 166 24.57 -5.30 0.57
N TYR A 167 23.30 -5.57 0.91
CA TYR A 167 22.21 -5.45 -0.05
C TYR A 167 21.92 -3.99 -0.45
N LEU A 168 22.09 -3.02 0.45
CA LEU A 168 22.02 -1.61 0.08
C LEU A 168 23.09 -1.26 -0.95
N GLN A 169 24.33 -1.70 -0.77
CA GLN A 169 25.41 -1.49 -1.74
C GLN A 169 25.17 -2.21 -3.07
N ALA A 170 24.64 -3.43 -3.03
CA ALA A 170 24.39 -4.23 -4.23
C ALA A 170 23.24 -3.71 -5.09
N LEU A 171 22.22 -3.09 -4.46
CA LEU A 171 20.99 -2.67 -5.14
C LEU A 171 20.96 -1.17 -5.47
N GLN A 172 21.80 -0.36 -4.83
CA GLN A 172 21.90 1.08 -5.12
C GLN A 172 22.94 1.35 -6.21
N SER A 173 22.81 2.52 -6.84
CA SER A 173 23.85 3.02 -7.74
C SER A 173 25.14 3.26 -6.97
N SER A 174 26.28 2.83 -7.52
CA SER A 174 27.61 3.21 -7.02
C SER A 174 27.92 4.70 -7.19
N SER A 175 27.12 5.41 -7.99
CA SER A 175 27.18 6.85 -8.22
C SER A 175 25.88 7.49 -7.74
N PRO A 176 25.74 7.85 -6.45
CA PRO A 176 24.51 8.41 -5.94
C PRO A 176 24.29 9.85 -6.41
N SER A 177 23.04 10.21 -6.67
CA SER A 177 22.64 11.59 -6.93
C SER A 177 22.73 12.43 -5.65
N TYR A 178 23.75 13.30 -5.59
CA TYR A 178 23.94 14.25 -4.50
C TYR A 178 22.74 15.20 -4.33
N PRO A 179 22.07 15.70 -5.39
CA PRO A 179 20.83 16.47 -5.22
C PRO A 179 19.74 15.69 -4.49
N LEU A 180 19.54 14.40 -4.79
CA LEU A 180 18.57 13.56 -4.06
C LEU A 180 18.96 13.42 -2.59
N MET A 181 20.27 13.24 -2.31
CA MET A 181 20.77 13.16 -0.92
C MET A 181 20.56 14.47 -0.16
N ALA A 182 20.86 15.62 -0.78
CA ALA A 182 20.61 16.93 -0.19
C ALA A 182 19.12 17.16 0.09
N SER A 183 18.24 16.76 -0.84
CA SER A 183 16.78 16.85 -0.63
C SER A 183 16.30 16.02 0.56
N LEU A 184 16.94 14.87 0.83
CA LEU A 184 16.62 14.04 2.00
C LEU A 184 17.07 14.69 3.30
N ASP A 185 18.25 15.32 3.33
CA ASP A 185 18.70 16.04 4.52
C ASP A 185 17.82 17.27 4.80
N LEU A 186 17.38 17.98 3.75
CA LEU A 186 16.39 19.06 3.88
C LEU A 186 15.03 18.55 4.37
N ALA A 187 14.55 17.40 3.88
CA ALA A 187 13.31 16.79 4.37
C ALA A 187 13.41 16.35 5.85
N ARG A 188 14.56 15.81 6.26
CA ARG A 188 14.87 15.52 7.66
C ARG A 188 14.89 16.80 8.50
N LEU A 189 15.54 17.86 8.02
CA LEU A 189 15.56 19.16 8.69
C LEU A 189 14.14 19.73 8.82
N TYR A 190 13.30 19.59 7.79
CA TYR A 190 11.92 20.05 7.78
C TYR A 190 11.14 19.48 8.98
N LEU A 191 11.19 18.15 9.16
CA LEU A 191 10.59 17.48 10.32
C LEU A 191 11.29 17.80 11.64
N GLY A 192 12.63 17.80 11.66
CA GLY A 192 13.41 18.08 12.87
C GLY A 192 13.24 19.50 13.41
N THR A 193 12.69 20.41 12.61
CA THR A 193 12.34 21.79 12.99
C THR A 193 10.84 22.04 12.95
N TYR A 194 10.02 20.98 12.95
CA TYR A 194 8.57 21.09 12.98
C TYR A 194 8.12 21.44 14.40
N SER A 195 7.48 22.59 14.54
CA SER A 195 7.13 23.17 15.84
C SER A 195 5.68 22.90 16.22
N LYS A 196 5.33 23.21 17.48
CA LYS A 196 3.92 23.16 17.94
C LYS A 196 3.05 24.17 17.20
N ASP A 197 3.61 25.32 16.82
CA ASP A 197 2.90 26.35 16.06
C ASP A 197 2.62 25.87 14.63
N ASP A 198 3.57 25.17 14.01
CA ASP A 198 3.37 24.51 12.72
C ASP A 198 2.24 23.46 12.79
N LEU A 199 2.22 22.66 13.86
CA LEU A 199 1.19 21.64 14.08
C LEU A 199 -0.20 22.26 14.28
N SER A 200 -0.30 23.33 15.07
CA SER A 200 -1.57 24.05 15.27
C SER A 200 -2.07 24.64 13.96
N TYR A 201 -1.19 25.32 13.21
CA TYR A 201 -1.51 25.90 11.92
C TYR A 201 -2.01 24.85 10.93
N LEU A 202 -1.29 23.73 10.79
CA LEU A 202 -1.69 22.61 9.95
C LEU A 202 -3.10 22.10 10.30
N LYS A 203 -3.34 21.89 11.60
CA LYS A 203 -4.61 21.35 12.07
C LYS A 203 -5.76 22.27 11.70
N ASP A 204 -5.61 23.57 11.91
CA ASP A 204 -6.64 24.56 11.59
C ASP A 204 -6.96 24.56 10.08
N GLU A 205 -5.93 24.56 9.23
CA GLU A 205 -6.08 24.54 7.76
C GLU A 205 -6.76 23.26 7.24
N ILE A 206 -6.39 22.10 7.79
CA ILE A 206 -6.98 20.81 7.41
C ILE A 206 -8.42 20.70 7.86
N GLU A 207 -8.73 21.10 9.09
CA GLU A 207 -10.08 21.02 9.63
C GLU A 207 -11.01 22.02 8.93
N GLU A 208 -10.54 23.22 8.58
CA GLU A 208 -11.32 24.14 7.75
C GLU A 208 -11.61 23.54 6.37
N PHE A 209 -10.60 22.96 5.71
CA PHE A 209 -10.77 22.30 4.41
C PHE A 209 -11.80 21.16 4.48
N LYS A 210 -11.67 20.26 5.47
CA LYS A 210 -12.61 19.16 5.73
C LYS A 210 -14.03 19.68 5.93
N LYS A 211 -14.20 20.70 6.79
CA LYS A 211 -15.52 21.28 7.09
C LYS A 211 -16.20 21.83 5.83
N ARG A 212 -15.45 22.50 4.95
CA ARG A 212 -15.98 23.00 3.67
C ARG A 212 -16.45 21.86 2.77
N LEU A 213 -15.67 20.78 2.66
CA LEU A 213 -16.06 19.62 1.86
C LEU A 213 -17.25 18.85 2.43
N GLN A 214 -17.35 18.75 3.76
CA GLN A 214 -18.47 18.08 4.45
C GLN A 214 -19.82 18.79 4.23
N GLN A 215 -19.83 20.07 3.85
CA GLN A 215 -21.04 20.81 3.50
C GLN A 215 -21.60 20.43 2.12
N LEU A 216 -20.82 19.72 1.30
CA LEU A 216 -21.21 19.36 -0.06
C LEU A 216 -22.03 18.07 -0.04
N THR A 217 -23.35 18.17 -0.26
CA THR A 217 -24.30 17.04 -0.14
C THR A 217 -24.10 15.92 -1.16
N LYS A 218 -23.44 16.20 -2.28
CA LYS A 218 -23.21 15.23 -3.37
C LYS A 218 -21.96 14.37 -3.15
N ILE A 219 -21.22 14.62 -2.08
CA ILE A 219 -20.08 13.79 -1.68
C ILE A 219 -20.15 13.43 -0.20
N ARG A 220 -19.48 12.34 0.15
CA ARG A 220 -19.22 11.95 1.53
C ARG A 220 -17.72 12.01 1.78
N VAL A 221 -17.32 12.73 2.82
CA VAL A 221 -15.93 12.80 3.28
C VAL A 221 -15.74 11.77 4.39
N LEU A 222 -14.75 10.90 4.26
CA LEU A 222 -14.43 9.87 5.27
C LEU A 222 -13.30 10.31 6.21
N GLN A 223 -13.33 9.81 7.44
CA GLN A 223 -12.38 10.13 8.52
C GLN A 223 -11.28 9.09 8.66
N HIS A 224 -10.02 9.53 8.62
CA HIS A 224 -8.83 8.69 8.66
C HIS A 224 -8.03 8.88 9.94
N ASP A 225 -7.20 7.89 10.25
CA ASP A 225 -6.21 8.00 11.34
C ASP A 225 -5.07 8.95 10.92
N ASP A 226 -4.62 8.88 9.66
CA ASP A 226 -3.70 9.86 9.07
C ASP A 226 -4.50 11.12 8.63
N PRO A 227 -4.32 12.28 9.28
CA PRO A 227 -5.06 13.49 8.97
C PRO A 227 -4.69 14.12 7.62
N LEU A 228 -3.55 13.73 6.99
CA LEU A 228 -3.21 14.18 5.63
C LEU A 228 -3.91 13.36 4.56
N LYS A 229 -4.62 12.30 4.92
CA LYS A 229 -5.41 11.50 3.99
C LYS A 229 -6.87 11.93 4.08
N LEU A 230 -7.49 12.13 2.91
CA LEU A 230 -8.89 12.49 2.83
C LEU A 230 -9.56 11.75 1.68
N THR A 231 -10.51 10.88 2.02
CA THR A 231 -11.26 10.10 1.02
C THR A 231 -12.60 10.76 0.78
N ILE A 232 -12.92 10.94 -0.50
CA ILE A 232 -14.18 11.43 -0.99
C ILE A 232 -14.90 10.29 -1.70
N GLN A 233 -16.16 10.07 -1.34
CA GLN A 233 -17.07 9.17 -2.04
C GLN A 233 -18.15 9.98 -2.73
N SER A 234 -18.41 9.68 -4.00
CA SER A 234 -19.58 10.20 -4.71
C SER A 234 -20.85 9.68 -4.03
N SER A 235 -21.77 10.60 -3.71
CA SER A 235 -23.12 10.24 -3.27
C SER A 235 -24.14 10.31 -4.41
N GLY A 236 -23.71 10.73 -5.60
CA GLY A 236 -24.50 10.80 -6.83
C GLY A 236 -24.18 9.68 -7.80
N ALA A 237 -24.34 9.98 -9.10
CA ALA A 237 -24.22 8.99 -10.17
C ALA A 237 -22.78 8.56 -10.51
N TRP A 238 -21.76 9.38 -10.23
CA TRP A 238 -20.39 9.13 -10.68
C TRP A 238 -19.68 8.05 -9.86
N SER A 239 -18.86 7.24 -10.55
CA SER A 239 -17.82 6.42 -9.96
C SER A 239 -16.65 7.26 -9.40
N GLY A 240 -15.79 6.63 -8.59
CA GLY A 240 -14.57 7.31 -8.13
C GLY A 240 -13.64 7.70 -9.30
N PHE A 241 -13.52 6.85 -10.32
CA PHE A 241 -12.76 7.16 -11.54
C PHE A 241 -13.31 8.36 -12.31
N GLU A 242 -14.64 8.43 -12.49
CA GLU A 242 -15.27 9.60 -13.13
C GLU A 242 -15.11 10.88 -12.31
N LEU A 243 -15.26 10.78 -10.98
CA LEU A 243 -15.03 11.92 -10.09
C LEU A 243 -13.60 12.42 -10.19
N GLN A 244 -12.60 11.52 -10.18
CA GLN A 244 -11.19 11.88 -10.39
C GLN A 244 -10.97 12.60 -11.72
N SER A 245 -11.43 12.04 -12.83
CA SER A 245 -11.26 12.64 -14.17
C SER A 245 -11.85 14.07 -14.23
N ARG A 246 -12.99 14.29 -13.57
CA ARG A 246 -13.62 15.62 -13.50
C ARG A 246 -12.87 16.59 -12.61
N LEU A 247 -12.34 16.15 -11.48
CA LEU A 247 -11.47 16.95 -10.62
C LEU A 247 -10.19 17.35 -11.37
N GLU A 248 -9.57 16.41 -12.08
CA GLU A 248 -8.37 16.65 -12.90
C GLU A 248 -8.64 17.67 -14.01
N SER A 249 -9.83 17.64 -14.64
CA SER A 249 -10.24 18.64 -15.63
C SER A 249 -10.30 20.08 -15.09
N LYS A 250 -10.32 20.26 -13.76
CA LYS A 250 -10.25 21.56 -13.07
C LYS A 250 -8.90 21.82 -12.39
N GLY A 251 -7.90 20.98 -12.68
CA GLY A 251 -6.55 21.08 -12.14
C GLY A 251 -6.44 20.61 -10.69
N ILE A 252 -7.34 19.74 -10.23
CA ILE A 252 -7.25 19.05 -8.94
C ILE A 252 -6.82 17.61 -9.21
N PHE A 253 -5.52 17.35 -9.02
CA PHE A 253 -4.96 16.00 -9.17
C PHE A 253 -5.08 15.25 -7.85
N THR A 254 -5.65 14.05 -7.92
CA THR A 254 -5.90 13.20 -6.75
C THR A 254 -4.79 12.15 -6.64
N GLU A 255 -4.60 11.57 -5.45
CA GLU A 255 -3.58 10.54 -5.25
C GLU A 255 -3.96 9.25 -5.97
N LEU A 256 -5.22 8.83 -5.77
CA LEU A 256 -5.78 7.66 -6.42
C LEU A 256 -7.29 7.76 -6.50
N ALA A 257 -7.86 6.90 -7.35
CA ALA A 257 -9.27 6.58 -7.35
C ALA A 257 -9.45 5.07 -7.48
N ASP A 258 -10.58 4.60 -6.98
CA ASP A 258 -11.11 3.26 -7.20
C ASP A 258 -12.59 3.39 -7.65
N PRO A 259 -13.35 2.30 -7.85
CA PRO A 259 -14.74 2.39 -8.29
C PRO A 259 -15.64 3.28 -7.41
N TYR A 260 -15.29 3.49 -6.15
CA TYR A 260 -16.13 4.19 -5.16
C TYR A 260 -15.45 5.38 -4.48
N ASN A 261 -14.13 5.40 -4.42
CA ASN A 261 -13.37 6.38 -3.65
C ASN A 261 -12.47 7.23 -4.55
N VAL A 262 -12.26 8.47 -4.12
CA VAL A 262 -11.19 9.35 -4.57
C VAL A 262 -10.38 9.74 -3.34
N LEU A 263 -9.08 9.48 -3.34
CA LEU A 263 -8.19 9.82 -2.25
C LEU A 263 -7.41 11.10 -2.58
N LEU A 264 -7.44 12.05 -1.65
CA LEU A 264 -6.58 13.23 -1.64
C LEU A 264 -5.46 13.03 -0.61
N ILE A 265 -4.27 13.54 -0.93
CA ILE A 265 -3.20 13.76 0.04
C ILE A 265 -3.10 15.27 0.28
N LEU A 266 -3.25 15.67 1.53
CA LEU A 266 -3.12 17.04 2.00
C LEU A 266 -1.64 17.34 2.31
N PRO A 267 -1.18 18.59 2.13
CA PRO A 267 0.21 18.95 2.38
C PRO A 267 0.53 18.97 3.88
N LEU A 268 1.77 18.58 4.23
CA LEU A 268 2.34 18.82 5.55
C LEU A 268 2.84 20.28 5.64
N LEU A 269 2.05 21.18 6.20
CA LEU A 269 2.28 22.64 6.21
C LEU A 269 3.06 23.12 7.44
N LYS A 270 3.99 24.06 7.24
CA LYS A 270 4.51 24.90 8.33
C LYS A 270 3.74 26.21 8.43
N HIS A 271 3.80 26.83 9.61
CA HIS A 271 3.15 28.10 9.89
C HIS A 271 3.53 29.16 8.86
N GLY A 272 2.52 29.78 8.25
CA GLY A 272 2.69 30.82 7.22
C GLY A 272 3.09 30.29 5.84
N MET A 273 3.17 28.96 5.63
CA MET A 273 3.40 28.39 4.31
C MET A 273 2.19 28.64 3.41
N LYS A 274 2.42 29.19 2.22
CA LYS A 274 1.35 29.38 1.23
C LYS A 274 0.82 28.03 0.74
N HIS A 275 -0.49 27.88 0.70
CA HIS A 275 -1.20 26.71 0.19
C HIS A 275 -2.43 27.14 -0.61
N ARG A 276 -3.11 26.16 -1.24
CA ARG A 276 -4.28 26.38 -2.11
C ARG A 276 -5.50 25.55 -1.69
N LEU A 277 -5.59 25.22 -0.41
CA LEU A 277 -6.68 24.36 0.11
C LEU A 277 -8.05 24.99 -0.10
N GLN A 278 -8.20 26.29 0.16
CA GLN A 278 -9.46 26.99 -0.08
C GLN A 278 -9.86 26.97 -1.56
N GLU A 279 -8.93 27.32 -2.46
CA GLU A 279 -9.17 27.27 -3.90
C GLU A 279 -9.54 25.84 -4.37
N ALA A 280 -8.88 24.83 -3.80
CA ALA A 280 -9.19 23.43 -4.08
C ALA A 280 -10.61 23.08 -3.63
N ALA A 281 -11.04 23.52 -2.44
CA ALA A 281 -12.40 23.31 -1.95
C ALA A 281 -13.45 23.96 -2.86
N GLU A 282 -13.21 25.18 -3.33
CA GLU A 282 -14.09 25.89 -4.27
C GLU A 282 -14.19 25.18 -5.62
N LYS A 283 -13.06 24.68 -6.15
CA LYS A 283 -13.03 23.89 -7.38
C LYS A 283 -13.75 22.56 -7.23
N ILE A 284 -13.53 21.85 -6.11
CA ILE A 284 -14.23 20.60 -5.80
C ILE A 284 -15.74 20.86 -5.73
N ALA A 285 -16.17 21.91 -4.99
CA ALA A 285 -17.58 22.30 -4.89
C ALA A 285 -18.23 22.53 -6.26
N LYS A 286 -17.53 23.23 -7.16
CA LYS A 286 -17.99 23.47 -8.54
C LYS A 286 -18.06 22.20 -9.38
N VAL A 287 -17.14 21.26 -9.20
CA VAL A 287 -17.19 19.97 -9.92
C VAL A 287 -18.37 19.14 -9.44
N VAL A 288 -18.56 19.04 -8.12
CA VAL A 288 -19.60 18.18 -7.57
C VAL A 288 -21.00 18.77 -7.72
N SER A 289 -21.15 20.10 -7.87
CA SER A 289 -22.47 20.71 -8.12
C SER A 289 -23.13 20.18 -9.39
N ASP A 290 -22.31 19.88 -10.42
CA ASP A 290 -22.75 19.38 -11.72
C ASP A 290 -23.04 17.87 -11.71
N MET A 291 -22.80 17.18 -10.58
CA MET A 291 -23.02 15.74 -10.47
C MET A 291 -24.51 15.39 -10.52
N PRO A 292 -24.96 14.53 -11.46
CA PRO A 292 -26.35 14.10 -11.51
C PRO A 292 -26.77 13.34 -10.25
N GLU A 293 -28.06 13.45 -9.91
CA GLU A 293 -28.67 12.59 -8.90
C GLU A 293 -28.58 11.12 -9.33
N GLY A 294 -28.37 10.24 -8.35
CA GLY A 294 -28.18 8.82 -8.58
C GLY A 294 -27.48 8.18 -7.38
N LYS A 295 -27.30 6.86 -7.43
CA LYS A 295 -26.45 6.16 -6.45
C LYS A 295 -25.56 5.19 -7.16
N ASN A 296 -24.25 5.40 -7.04
CA ASN A 296 -23.29 4.35 -7.30
C ASN A 296 -23.42 3.29 -6.19
N LYS A 297 -24.20 2.23 -6.46
CA LYS A 297 -24.42 1.15 -5.49
C LYS A 297 -23.12 0.37 -5.31
N ARG A 298 -22.70 0.24 -4.06
CA ARG A 298 -21.64 -0.69 -3.69
C ARG A 298 -22.17 -2.11 -3.72
N GLU A 299 -21.59 -2.91 -4.61
CA GLU A 299 -21.69 -4.36 -4.48
C GLU A 299 -20.60 -4.82 -3.51
N SER A 300 -21.02 -5.21 -2.30
CA SER A 300 -20.11 -5.79 -1.33
C SER A 300 -20.00 -7.29 -1.59
N LYS A 301 -18.92 -7.72 -2.23
CA LYS A 301 -18.45 -9.10 -2.12
C LYS A 301 -17.06 -9.06 -1.55
N VAL A 302 -16.91 -9.57 -0.33
CA VAL A 302 -15.59 -9.82 0.25
C VAL A 302 -15.60 -11.22 0.82
N VAL A 303 -14.95 -12.12 0.10
CA VAL A 303 -14.52 -13.39 0.65
C VAL A 303 -13.03 -13.47 0.36
N HIS A 304 -12.22 -13.32 1.40
CA HIS A 304 -10.80 -13.63 1.31
C HIS A 304 -10.52 -14.76 2.29
N LYS A 305 -9.74 -15.75 1.83
CA LYS A 305 -9.12 -16.73 2.72
C LYS A 305 -8.28 -15.97 3.74
N SER A 306 -8.43 -16.28 5.02
CA SER A 306 -7.68 -15.61 6.10
C SER A 306 -6.17 -15.79 5.94
N ILE A 307 -5.74 -16.96 5.46
CA ILE A 307 -4.34 -17.31 5.20
C ILE A 307 -4.25 -18.06 3.86
N SER A 308 -3.26 -17.73 3.02
CA SER A 308 -2.96 -18.43 1.77
C SER A 308 -1.46 -18.64 1.56
N THR A 309 -1.11 -19.57 0.68
CA THR A 309 0.27 -19.85 0.27
C THR A 309 0.34 -20.01 -1.25
N LEU A 310 1.54 -20.16 -1.81
CA LEU A 310 1.71 -20.49 -3.21
C LEU A 310 1.57 -22.00 -3.42
N GLU A 311 0.76 -22.38 -4.40
CA GLU A 311 0.58 -23.76 -4.86
C GLU A 311 1.84 -24.27 -5.57
N LEU A 312 2.48 -23.41 -6.36
CA LEU A 312 3.79 -23.66 -6.94
C LEU A 312 4.82 -22.75 -6.29
N SER A 313 5.94 -23.31 -5.84
CA SER A 313 7.08 -22.53 -5.39
C SER A 313 7.75 -21.79 -6.55
N TYR A 314 8.47 -20.71 -6.25
CA TYR A 314 9.20 -19.97 -7.29
C TYR A 314 10.23 -20.83 -8.05
N LYS A 315 10.75 -21.90 -7.44
CA LYS A 315 11.67 -22.84 -8.08
C LYS A 315 10.96 -23.70 -9.11
N GLU A 316 9.81 -24.26 -8.74
CA GLU A 316 9.01 -25.09 -9.62
C GLU A 316 8.51 -24.30 -10.82
N MET A 317 8.07 -23.05 -10.61
CA MET A 317 7.59 -22.17 -11.69
C MET A 317 8.57 -22.04 -12.85
N VAL A 318 9.89 -22.00 -12.58
CA VAL A 318 10.92 -21.83 -13.61
C VAL A 318 10.98 -23.03 -14.56
N LEU A 319 10.57 -24.22 -14.09
CA LEU A 319 10.59 -25.46 -14.85
C LEU A 319 9.27 -25.74 -15.58
N GLN A 320 8.23 -24.94 -15.31
CA GLN A 320 6.88 -25.18 -15.84
C GLN A 320 6.64 -24.40 -17.13
N GLN A 321 5.89 -25.02 -18.05
CA GLN A 321 5.36 -24.32 -19.22
C GLN A 321 4.12 -23.52 -18.87
N THR A 322 3.89 -22.45 -19.62
CA THR A 322 2.71 -21.59 -19.47
C THR A 322 1.83 -21.62 -20.72
N GLU A 323 0.54 -21.32 -20.55
CA GLU A 323 -0.43 -21.15 -21.62
C GLU A 323 -1.42 -20.02 -21.27
N TYR A 324 -2.10 -19.49 -22.27
CA TYR A 324 -3.21 -18.56 -22.06
C TYR A 324 -4.53 -19.32 -22.18
N VAL A 325 -5.39 -19.17 -21.17
CA VAL A 325 -6.75 -19.72 -21.14
C VAL A 325 -7.77 -18.59 -21.06
N LEU A 326 -9.03 -18.88 -21.39
CA LEU A 326 -10.11 -17.91 -21.14
C LEU A 326 -10.22 -17.65 -19.64
N LEU A 327 -10.48 -16.40 -19.27
CA LEU A 327 -10.59 -16.00 -17.87
C LEU A 327 -11.66 -16.82 -17.13
N GLY A 328 -12.81 -17.06 -17.78
CA GLY A 328 -13.88 -17.89 -17.21
C GLY A 328 -13.49 -19.35 -16.94
N ASP A 329 -12.52 -19.88 -17.68
CA ASP A 329 -12.05 -21.28 -17.57
C ASP A 329 -10.81 -21.42 -16.67
N SER A 330 -10.36 -20.32 -16.05
CA SER A 330 -9.13 -20.29 -15.26
C SER A 330 -9.31 -20.71 -13.80
N ALA A 331 -10.54 -20.84 -13.32
CA ALA A 331 -10.83 -21.24 -11.95
C ALA A 331 -10.17 -22.61 -11.63
N GLY A 332 -9.42 -22.68 -10.53
CA GLY A 332 -8.67 -23.87 -10.12
C GLY A 332 -7.33 -24.07 -10.82
N ARG A 333 -6.97 -23.23 -11.80
CA ARG A 333 -5.64 -23.24 -12.44
C ARG A 333 -4.65 -22.39 -11.65
N VAL A 334 -3.35 -22.67 -11.77
CA VAL A 334 -2.32 -21.87 -11.11
C VAL A 334 -1.92 -20.72 -12.02
N CYS A 335 -2.08 -19.49 -11.51
CA CYS A 335 -1.73 -18.27 -12.19
C CYS A 335 -0.23 -18.24 -12.50
N ALA A 336 0.14 -17.78 -13.71
CA ALA A 336 1.52 -17.66 -14.15
C ALA A 336 1.94 -16.21 -14.43
N GLU A 337 1.07 -15.24 -14.16
CA GLU A 337 1.35 -13.83 -14.30
C GLU A 337 0.90 -13.05 -13.06
N GLN A 338 1.40 -11.82 -12.91
CA GLN A 338 0.90 -10.92 -11.88
C GLN A 338 -0.29 -10.14 -12.43
N ILE A 339 -1.36 -10.03 -11.65
CA ILE A 339 -2.50 -9.18 -11.94
C ILE A 339 -2.59 -8.16 -10.82
N ILE A 340 -2.29 -6.91 -11.13
CA ILE A 340 -2.15 -5.84 -10.14
C ILE A 340 -3.04 -4.67 -10.56
N PRO A 341 -4.22 -4.50 -9.96
CA PRO A 341 -5.00 -3.27 -10.10
C PRO A 341 -4.16 -2.05 -9.66
N TYR A 342 -4.22 -0.96 -10.42
CA TYR A 342 -3.43 0.23 -10.17
C TYR A 342 -4.22 1.52 -10.44
N PRO A 343 -4.16 2.49 -9.52
CA PRO A 343 -3.58 2.45 -8.17
C PRO A 343 -4.36 1.53 -7.20
N PRO A 344 -3.79 1.06 -6.07
CA PRO A 344 -2.47 1.39 -5.50
C PRO A 344 -1.32 0.44 -5.90
N GLY A 345 -1.57 -0.60 -6.68
CA GLY A 345 -0.52 -1.56 -7.06
C GLY A 345 -0.37 -2.75 -6.11
N ILE A 346 -1.48 -3.17 -5.49
CA ILE A 346 -1.57 -4.39 -4.68
C ILE A 346 -1.88 -5.58 -5.59
N PRO A 347 -1.15 -6.70 -5.52
CA PRO A 347 -1.46 -7.87 -6.33
C PRO A 347 -2.81 -8.50 -5.96
N LEU A 348 -3.68 -8.65 -6.96
CA LEU A 348 -4.90 -9.46 -6.88
C LEU A 348 -4.56 -10.94 -7.07
N CYS A 349 -3.76 -11.26 -8.10
CA CYS A 349 -3.22 -12.59 -8.33
C CYS A 349 -1.70 -12.54 -8.44
N LEU A 350 -1.02 -13.48 -7.79
CA LEU A 350 0.41 -13.73 -7.94
C LEU A 350 0.67 -15.02 -8.74
N PRO A 351 1.77 -15.08 -9.50
CA PRO A 351 2.27 -16.34 -10.02
C PRO A 351 2.42 -17.35 -8.90
N GLY A 352 1.91 -18.57 -9.11
CA GLY A 352 1.89 -19.63 -8.10
C GLY A 352 0.63 -19.72 -7.26
N GLU A 353 -0.27 -18.73 -7.30
CA GLU A 353 -1.57 -18.85 -6.64
C GLU A 353 -2.59 -19.55 -7.53
N VAL A 354 -3.51 -20.30 -6.91
CA VAL A 354 -4.68 -20.84 -7.59
C VAL A 354 -5.65 -19.70 -7.87
N VAL A 355 -6.02 -19.53 -9.15
CA VAL A 355 -7.06 -18.58 -9.55
C VAL A 355 -8.41 -19.08 -9.04
N THR A 356 -9.08 -18.25 -8.26
CA THR A 356 -10.40 -18.56 -7.71
C THR A 356 -11.53 -17.94 -8.54
N LYS A 357 -12.77 -18.36 -8.29
CA LYS A 357 -13.94 -17.71 -8.89
C LYS A 357 -14.05 -16.25 -8.48
N ASP A 358 -13.72 -15.93 -7.24
CA ASP A 358 -13.76 -14.56 -6.71
C ASP A 358 -12.72 -13.66 -7.39
N ASP A 359 -11.53 -14.19 -7.70
CA ASP A 359 -10.53 -13.46 -8.48
C ASP A 359 -11.06 -13.11 -9.87
N ILE A 360 -11.70 -14.07 -10.55
CA ILE A 360 -12.32 -13.86 -11.87
C ILE A 360 -13.41 -12.80 -11.82
N GLU A 361 -14.34 -12.91 -10.86
CA GLU A 361 -15.40 -11.92 -10.66
C GLU A 361 -14.82 -10.52 -10.41
N THR A 362 -13.77 -10.43 -9.59
CA THR A 362 -13.10 -9.16 -9.30
C THR A 362 -12.42 -8.57 -10.54
N ILE A 363 -11.73 -9.39 -11.35
CA ILE A 363 -11.11 -8.95 -12.60
C ILE A 363 -12.17 -8.43 -13.58
N LEU A 364 -13.28 -9.16 -13.73
CA LEU A 364 -14.38 -8.75 -14.61
C LEU A 364 -15.01 -7.43 -14.16
N PHE A 365 -15.28 -7.28 -12.86
CA PHE A 365 -15.79 -6.05 -12.29
C PHE A 365 -14.83 -4.87 -12.51
N LEU A 366 -13.53 -5.07 -12.30
CA LEU A 366 -12.52 -4.03 -12.54
C LEU A 366 -12.44 -3.63 -14.02
N ASN A 367 -12.52 -4.59 -14.94
CA ASN A 367 -12.55 -4.32 -16.38
C ASN A 367 -13.81 -3.54 -16.79
N GLU A 368 -14.98 -3.87 -16.24
CA GLU A 368 -16.23 -3.14 -16.50
C GLU A 368 -16.14 -1.68 -16.02
N LYS A 369 -15.40 -1.43 -14.94
CA LYS A 369 -15.14 -0.09 -14.40
C LYS A 369 -13.94 0.61 -15.04
N GLU A 370 -13.39 0.07 -16.12
CA GLU A 370 -12.22 0.60 -16.83
C GLU A 370 -11.00 0.85 -15.92
N ALA A 371 -10.86 0.05 -14.84
CA ALA A 371 -9.75 0.17 -13.92
C ALA A 371 -8.44 -0.22 -14.64
N LYS A 372 -7.38 0.55 -14.39
CA LYS A 372 -6.05 0.23 -14.93
C LYS A 372 -5.47 -0.98 -14.19
N ILE A 373 -4.99 -1.97 -14.95
CA ILE A 373 -4.35 -3.18 -14.42
C ILE A 373 -2.90 -3.25 -14.96
N GLN A 374 -1.93 -3.47 -14.08
CA GLN A 374 -0.54 -3.80 -14.43
C GLN A 374 -0.37 -5.32 -14.48
N GLY A 375 0.38 -5.79 -15.48
CA GLY A 375 0.44 -7.22 -15.82
C GLY A 375 -0.78 -7.63 -16.63
N GLY A 376 -1.13 -8.92 -16.62
CA GLY A 376 -2.34 -9.38 -17.31
C GLY A 376 -2.33 -9.11 -18.82
N GLU A 377 -1.28 -9.55 -19.52
CA GLU A 377 -0.96 -9.12 -20.90
C GLU A 377 -2.15 -9.25 -21.87
N TYR A 378 -2.97 -10.29 -21.69
CA TYR A 378 -4.13 -10.59 -22.52
C TYR A 378 -5.48 -10.48 -21.78
N LEU A 379 -5.53 -9.82 -20.62
CA LEU A 379 -6.79 -9.63 -19.88
C LEU A 379 -7.81 -8.83 -20.69
N HIS A 380 -7.35 -7.84 -21.47
CA HIS A 380 -8.19 -7.07 -22.40
C HIS A 380 -8.86 -7.95 -23.48
N ALA A 381 -8.28 -9.12 -23.77
CA ALA A 381 -8.81 -10.12 -24.69
C ALA A 381 -9.54 -11.26 -23.94
N GLY A 382 -9.84 -11.09 -22.65
CA GLY A 382 -10.53 -12.07 -21.82
C GLY A 382 -9.70 -13.32 -21.51
N LYS A 383 -8.37 -13.23 -21.56
CA LYS A 383 -7.46 -14.36 -21.32
C LYS A 383 -6.49 -14.10 -20.18
N ILE A 384 -6.09 -15.16 -19.49
CA ILE A 384 -5.13 -15.15 -18.38
C ILE A 384 -4.07 -16.24 -18.59
N LYS A 385 -2.84 -15.94 -18.21
CA LYS A 385 -1.70 -16.85 -18.26
C LYS A 385 -1.68 -17.78 -17.06
N VAL A 386 -1.65 -19.08 -17.31
CA VAL A 386 -1.62 -20.13 -16.28
C VAL A 386 -0.50 -21.13 -16.57
N PHE A 387 -0.11 -21.92 -15.56
CA PHE A 387 0.82 -23.05 -15.76
C PHE A 387 0.08 -24.25 -16.37
N LYS A 388 0.68 -24.89 -17.39
CA LYS A 388 0.05 -25.99 -18.17
C LYS A 388 -0.18 -27.25 -17.34
N SER A 389 0.79 -27.62 -16.51
CA SER A 389 0.87 -28.94 -15.88
C SER A 389 0.13 -29.05 -14.55
N TRP A 390 -0.74 -28.08 -14.21
CA TRP A 390 -1.45 -28.06 -12.94
C TRP A 390 -2.97 -28.02 -13.17
N ARG A 391 -3.63 -29.11 -12.78
CA ARG A 391 -5.08 -29.19 -12.53
C ARG A 391 -5.23 -29.84 -11.16
N LEU A 392 -5.93 -29.15 -10.26
CA LEU A 392 -6.34 -29.69 -8.97
C LEU A 392 -7.35 -30.84 -9.15
#